data_AF-A0A5K1HQS1-F1
#
_entry.id   AF-A0A5K1HQS1-F1
#
_cell.length_a   1.000
_cell.length_b   1.000
_cell.length_c   1.000
_cell.angle_alpha   90.00
_cell.angle_beta   90.00
_cell.angle_gamma   90.00
#
_symmetry.space_group_name_H-M   'P 1'
#
loop_
_entity.id
_entity.type
_entity.pdbx_description
1 polymer ?
#
loop_
_entity_poly.entity_id
_entity_poly.type
_entity_poly.pdbx_seq_one_letter_code
_entity_poly.pdbx_strand_id
1 'polypeptide(L)' 'VKIVDDEKGCLVRDSKLNFVDLAGSEKQKQTEVSGSALKEASSINKSLTTLSLVISKLADKQSKAAHIPYR' A
#
# COMPACT_ATOMS: atom_id res chain seq x y z
N VAL A 1 -6.15 0.79 16.62
CA VAL A 1 -6.55 0.41 18.00
C VAL A 1 -7.74 -0.51 17.88
N LYS A 2 -7.55 -1.81 18.05
CA LYS A 2 -8.66 -2.73 18.28
C LYS A 2 -8.83 -2.81 19.79
N ILE A 3 -10.02 -2.48 20.28
CA ILE A 3 -10.42 -2.76 21.65
C ILE A 3 -11.13 -4.10 21.57
N VAL A 4 -10.56 -5.10 22.23
CA VAL A 4 -11.19 -6.40 22.38
C VAL A 4 -11.77 -6.40 23.79
N ASP A 5 -13.10 -6.35 23.89
CA ASP A 5 -13.79 -6.47 25.16
C ASP A 5 -13.73 -7.94 25.59
N ASP A 6 -12.79 -8.26 26.49
CA ASP A 6 -12.82 -9.52 27.23
C ASP A 6 -13.83 -9.37 28.37
N GLU A 7 -14.66 -10.39 28.64
CA GLU A 7 -15.76 -10.38 29.63
C GLU A 7 -15.29 -10.12 31.09
N LYS A 8 -14.00 -9.87 31.28
CA LYS A 8 -13.34 -9.45 32.53
C LYS A 8 -12.80 -8.01 32.49
N GLY A 9 -13.43 -7.06 31.80
CA GLY A 9 -13.15 -5.62 31.96
C GLY A 9 -11.68 -5.19 31.73
N CYS A 10 -10.85 -6.02 31.10
CA CYS A 10 -9.46 -5.73 30.82
C CYS A 10 -9.36 -5.13 29.42
N LEU A 11 -9.20 -3.81 29.36
CA LEU A 11 -9.00 -3.11 28.09
C LEU A 11 -7.63 -3.48 27.51
N VAL A 12 -7.60 -4.46 26.61
CA VAL A 12 -6.39 -4.81 25.86
C VAL A 12 -6.24 -3.85 24.68
N ARG A 13 -5.12 -3.11 24.64
CA ARG A 13 -4.83 -2.14 23.59
C ARG A 13 -3.79 -2.67 22.61
N ASP A 14 -4.25 -3.13 21.45
CA ASP A 14 -3.36 -3.56 20.37
C ASP A 14 -2.85 -2.38 19.54
N SER A 15 -1.53 -2.29 19.43
CA SER A 15 -0.82 -1.29 18.61
C SER A 15 0.09 -2.01 17.61
N LYS A 16 0.09 -1.54 16.35
CA LYS A 16 0.98 -2.05 15.30
C LYS A 16 1.63 -0.88 14.58
N LEU A 17 2.95 -0.91 14.50
CA LEU A 17 3.75 0.04 13.73
C LEU A 17 4.48 -0.76 12.65
N ASN A 18 4.40 -0.31 11.40
CA ASN A 18 5.05 -0.96 10.27
C ASN A 18 6.22 -0.09 9.80
N PHE A 19 7.43 -0.62 9.84
CA PHE A 19 8.60 -0.02 9.19
C PHE A 19 8.67 -0.57 7.77
N VAL A 20 8.39 0.28 6.79
CA VAL A 20 8.33 -0.10 5.37
C VAL A 20 9.39 0.69 4.62
N ASP A 21 10.27 -0.01 3.93
CA ASP A 21 11.20 0.56 2.96
C ASP A 21 10.70 0.22 1.55
N LEU A 22 10.57 1.23 0.69
CA LEU A 22 9.98 1.10 -0.64
C LEU A 22 11.04 1.28 -1.72
N ALA A 23 10.84 0.60 -2.84
CA ALA A 23 11.66 0.78 -4.03
C ALA A 23 11.53 2.21 -4.60
N GLY A 24 12.51 2.59 -5.42
CA GLY A 24 12.53 3.87 -6.12
C GLY A 24 11.27 4.11 -6.99
N SER A 25 10.78 5.34 -7.00
CA SER A 25 9.56 5.75 -7.71
C SER A 25 9.81 6.30 -9.12
N GLU A 26 11.02 6.14 -9.64
CA GLU A 26 11.39 6.54 -10.99
C GLU A 26 10.55 5.81 -12.04
N LYS A 27 10.26 6.53 -13.13
CA LYS A 27 9.46 5.97 -14.22
C LYS A 27 10.32 4.99 -15.00
N GLN A 28 9.76 3.83 -15.34
CA GLN A 28 10.40 2.83 -16.20
C GLN A 28 10.93 3.42 -17.53
N LYS A 29 10.31 4.48 -18.07
CA LYS A 29 10.80 5.14 -19.30
C LYS A 29 12.11 5.91 -19.11
N GLN A 30 12.45 6.26 -17.87
CA GLN A 30 13.71 6.92 -17.51
C GLN A 30 14.81 5.88 -17.27
N THR A 31 14.45 4.61 -17.15
CA THR A 31 15.40 3.53 -16.94
C THR A 31 15.72 2.91 -18.32
N GLU A 32 16.96 3.02 -18.76
CA GLU A 32 17.44 2.45 -20.05
C GLU A 32 17.66 0.93 -19.95
N VAL A 33 16.86 0.26 -19.13
CA VAL A 33 16.97 -1.18 -18.85
C VAL A 33 16.17 -1.98 -19.87
N SER A 34 16.66 -3.17 -20.20
CA SER A 34 16.04 -4.06 -21.19
C SER A 34 15.96 -5.50 -20.66
N GLY A 35 15.25 -6.37 -21.39
CA GLY A 35 15.18 -7.81 -21.06
C GLY A 35 14.57 -8.10 -19.68
N SER A 36 15.27 -8.87 -18.86
CA SER A 36 14.84 -9.26 -17.50
C SER A 36 14.71 -8.06 -16.57
N ALA A 37 15.65 -7.11 -16.63
CA ALA A 37 15.62 -5.90 -15.82
C ALA A 37 14.40 -5.02 -16.13
N LEU A 38 13.93 -5.02 -17.38
CA LEU A 38 12.69 -4.32 -17.76
C LEU A 38 11.45 -4.95 -17.11
N LYS A 39 11.41 -6.28 -16.99
CA LYS A 39 10.31 -6.99 -16.31
C LYS A 39 10.28 -6.71 -14.81
N GLU A 40 11.45 -6.63 -14.19
CA GLU A 40 11.61 -6.23 -12.80
C GLU A 40 11.17 -4.77 -12.58
N ALA A 41 11.68 -3.84 -13.38
CA ALA A 41 11.29 -2.43 -13.33
C ALA A 41 9.79 -2.23 -13.55
N SER A 42 9.16 -3.04 -14.42
CA SER A 42 7.72 -3.04 -14.62
C SER A 42 6.96 -3.53 -13.38
N SER A 43 7.48 -4.53 -12.68
CA SER A 43 6.88 -5.05 -11.46
C SER A 43 6.97 -4.04 -10.30
N ILE A 44 8.10 -3.35 -10.17
CA ILE A 44 8.29 -2.23 -9.23
C ILE A 44 7.25 -1.14 -9.52
N ASN A 45 7.21 -0.66 -10.78
CA ASN A 45 6.27 0.39 -11.18
C ASN A 45 4.80 -0.03 -10.97
N LYS A 46 4.44 -1.29 -11.22
CA LYS A 46 3.11 -1.81 -10.97
C LYS A 46 2.75 -1.71 -9.48
N SER A 47 3.61 -2.20 -8.59
CA SER A 47 3.34 -2.15 -7.13
C SER A 47 3.21 -0.72 -6.61
N LEU A 48 4.08 0.19 -7.03
CA LEU A 48 4.06 1.60 -6.61
C LEU A 48 2.84 2.34 -7.16
N THR A 49 2.46 2.09 -8.42
CA THR A 49 1.24 2.66 -9.02
C THR A 49 -0.02 2.19 -8.28
N THR A 50 -0.10 0.89 -7.97
CA THR A 50 -1.23 0.35 -7.18
C THR A 50 -1.29 0.98 -5.79
N LEU A 51 -0.14 1.15 -5.12
CA LEU A 51 -0.07 1.82 -3.82
C LEU A 51 -0.58 3.27 -3.91
N SER A 52 -0.12 4.03 -4.91
CA SER A 52 -0.61 5.39 -5.14
C SER A 52 -2.13 5.41 -5.37
N LEU A 53 -2.67 4.50 -6.18
CA LEU A 53 -4.10 4.40 -6.44
C LEU A 53 -4.90 4.10 -5.16
N VAL A 54 -4.42 3.17 -4.33
CA VAL A 54 -5.03 2.83 -3.03
C VAL A 54 -5.06 4.05 -2.12
N ILE A 55 -3.94 4.77 -2.00
CA ILE A 55 -3.84 5.98 -1.17
C ILE A 55 -4.80 7.06 -1.68
N SER A 56 -4.80 7.32 -3.00
CA SER A 56 -5.69 8.32 -3.60
C SER A 56 -7.17 8.00 -3.36
N LYS A 57 -7.57 6.73 -3.50
CA LYS A 57 -8.95 6.30 -3.22
C LYS A 57 -9.32 6.44 -1.74
N LEU A 58 -8.41 6.09 -0.83
CA LEU A 58 -8.64 6.26 0.61
C LEU A 58 -8.74 7.73 1.02
N ALA A 59 -8.02 8.62 0.34
CA ALA A 59 -8.04 10.05 0.60
C ALA A 59 -9.33 10.72 0.10
N ASP A 60 -9.94 10.19 -0.97
CA ASP A 60 -11.20 10.71 -1.50
C ASP A 60 -12.40 10.33 -0.61
N LYS A 61 -12.86 11.31 0.19
CA LYS A 61 -13.98 11.19 1.13
C LYS A 61 -15.33 10.96 0.45
N GLN A 62 -15.47 11.23 -0.85
CA GLN A 62 -16.69 11.00 -1.61
C GLN A 62 -16.79 9.56 -2.11
N SER A 63 -15.66 8.84 -2.15
CA SER A 63 -15.57 7.47 -2.70
C SER A 63 -15.79 6.36 -1.67
N LYS A 64 -16.43 6.62 -0.52
CA LYS A 64 -16.58 5.64 0.59
C LYS A 64 -17.23 4.29 0.20
N ALA A 65 -17.92 4.21 -0.94
CA ALA A 65 -18.50 2.99 -1.49
C ALA A 65 -17.71 2.37 -2.67
N ALA A 66 -16.61 2.99 -3.10
CA ALA A 66 -15.81 2.52 -4.24
C ALA A 66 -14.82 1.43 -3.81
N HIS A 67 -14.67 0.40 -4.65
CA HIS A 67 -13.71 -0.67 -4.41
C HIS A 67 -12.26 -0.14 -4.39
N ILE A 68 -11.51 -0.49 -3.33
CA ILE A 68 -10.08 -0.18 -3.17
C ILE A 68 -9.26 -1.41 -3.56
N PRO A 69 -8.43 -1.33 -4.61
CA PRO A 69 -7.71 -2.48 -5.15
C PRO A 69 -6.41 -2.73 -4.39
N TYR A 70 -6.50 -3.46 -3.27
CA TYR A 70 -5.31 -3.93 -2.54
C TYR A 70 -4.64 -5.15 -3.19
N ARG A 71 -5.24 -5.73 -4.24
CA ARG A 71 -4.79 -6.95 -4.93
C ARG A 71 -4.90 -6.77 -6.44
#